data_AF-D3B638-F1
#
_entry.id   AF-D3B638-F1
#
_cell.length_a   1.000
_cell.length_b   1.000
_cell.length_c   1.000
_cell.angle_alpha   90.00
_cell.angle_beta   90.00
_cell.angle_gamma   90.00
#
_symmetry.space_group_name_H-M   'P 1'
#
loop_
_entity.id
_entity.type
_entity.pdbx_description
1 polymer ?
#
loop_
_entity_poly.entity_id
_entity_poly.type
_entity_poly.pdbx_seq_one_letter_code
_entity_poly.pdbx_strand_id
1 'polypeptide(L)'
;MNDIDIQNSNSYCNKSFYFKKILNSQFLRNKIFRDVKQIHRQNNTLNMMFDWYDLGCFPVELIRFNQIERFKSIFNCVISAVSSQSYDIEVLNSFLLSFMDSLSLARRDLIELVYQHVRSSSNLCDKINFKLIHDKSMVHGHLPIIQFLHENKIDSVFKGDSMKLAAMHGHLHIVRWLHENRTEKVSESVMDFAAKGGHLEIVKFLFTNRTEGCSSAAKDQCKHLPTAQFLHQNLTDPLISYKVAVESGDLELVKFTLESYPEQYKPYYIIHAITNKQYEIATYLLENRTEGKISGRTMNSAAFQGNFELVKKIHVSGRLVYPHNEIQSAAMSLSENRLEIIEFLHQHRQTVGSMDNIDAPYWAASQGDLELCKFLHRNGYRGSMSVNQAALNGHTEVLRFCTENRTELLSSNILGLVAENQHFETLQYIFQNRSEVTLNDEVMDRLAIFETPDAMEWFSANSNVQFTSNAYYFACENNRLANFQWLYEKMKVSLRKDIDQTAASRGRLEIIKYLHTINAPFSQKTMDFAAISKNLDLVAFLHLNRTEGCSPSTPSYSHSFAMTKLLLNCNCGNISEDPIYIHYLKRLEFIKVHKL
;
A
#
# COMPACT_ATOMS: atom_id res chain seq x y z
N MET A 1 -20.71 -32.35 6.77
CA MET A 1 -19.56 -33.02 6.13
C MET A 1 -19.31 -32.22 4.85
N ASN A 2 -18.78 -31.01 4.93
CA ASN A 2 -17.35 -30.66 5.12
C ASN A 2 -16.52 -31.31 4.00
N ASP A 3 -15.84 -30.61 3.10
CA ASP A 3 -15.35 -29.23 3.07
C ASP A 3 -15.20 -28.79 1.59
N ILE A 4 -15.36 -27.49 1.32
CA ILE A 4 -14.96 -26.85 0.05
C ILE A 4 -13.73 -25.98 0.33
N ASP A 5 -12.71 -26.19 -0.51
CA ASP A 5 -11.63 -25.31 -0.97
C ASP A 5 -11.18 -24.11 -0.13
N ILE A 6 -9.94 -24.21 0.38
CA ILE A 6 -8.92 -23.15 0.25
C ILE A 6 -7.54 -23.82 0.03
N GLN A 7 -7.19 -24.12 -1.22
CA GLN A 7 -5.80 -24.37 -1.62
C GLN A 7 -5.39 -23.32 -2.65
N ASN A 8 -4.72 -22.25 -2.22
CA ASN A 8 -3.65 -21.56 -2.98
C ASN A 8 -3.03 -20.36 -2.23
N SER A 9 -2.53 -20.58 -1.00
CA SER A 9 -1.67 -19.61 -0.30
C SER A 9 -0.62 -20.21 0.65
N ASN A 10 -0.39 -21.53 0.63
CA ASN A 10 0.24 -22.22 1.77
C ASN A 10 1.71 -22.67 1.64
N SER A 11 2.49 -22.30 0.61
CA SER A 11 3.90 -22.72 0.58
C SER A 11 4.81 -21.92 1.53
N TYR A 12 4.56 -20.61 1.68
CA TYR A 12 5.27 -19.76 2.65
C TYR A 12 4.74 -19.93 4.09
N CYS A 13 3.44 -20.20 4.25
CA CYS A 13 2.83 -20.44 5.56
C CYS A 13 3.24 -21.79 6.16
N ASN A 14 3.37 -22.84 5.34
CA ASN A 14 3.85 -24.15 5.81
C ASN A 14 5.32 -24.13 6.23
N LYS A 15 6.19 -23.36 5.55
CA LYS A 15 7.58 -23.18 6.01
C LYS A 15 7.64 -22.54 7.39
N SER A 16 6.83 -21.51 7.63
CA SER A 16 6.68 -20.90 8.97
C SER A 16 6.14 -21.88 10.01
N PHE A 17 5.19 -22.75 9.64
CA PHE A 17 4.63 -23.77 10.53
C PHE A 17 5.65 -24.84 10.96
N TYR A 18 6.36 -25.46 10.00
CA TYR A 18 7.39 -26.45 10.31
C TYR A 18 8.59 -25.82 11.01
N PHE A 19 9.00 -24.63 10.60
CA PHE A 19 10.08 -23.88 11.27
C PHE A 19 9.70 -23.54 12.72
N LYS A 20 8.47 -23.11 13.00
CA LYS A 20 7.94 -22.94 14.36
C LYS A 20 7.93 -24.26 15.14
N LYS A 21 7.49 -25.37 14.54
CA LYS A 21 7.52 -26.70 15.18
C LYS A 21 8.94 -27.14 15.54
N ILE A 22 9.89 -26.91 14.65
CA ILE A 22 11.32 -27.22 14.85
C ILE A 22 11.90 -26.38 15.99
N LEU A 23 11.66 -25.07 16.00
CA LEU A 23 12.12 -24.19 17.07
C LEU A 23 11.38 -24.42 18.39
N ASN A 24 10.13 -24.86 18.39
CA ASN A 24 9.41 -25.21 19.63
C ASN A 24 9.94 -26.52 20.26
N SER A 25 10.60 -27.38 19.50
CA SER A 25 11.24 -28.59 20.04
C SER A 25 12.58 -28.26 20.72
N GLN A 26 12.63 -28.41 22.04
CA GLN A 26 13.83 -28.21 22.86
C GLN A 26 15.04 -28.96 22.29
N PHE A 27 14.83 -30.21 21.90
CA PHE A 27 15.89 -31.08 21.40
C PHE A 27 16.43 -30.63 20.03
N LEU A 28 15.53 -30.41 19.05
CA LEU A 28 15.94 -29.98 17.71
C LEU A 28 16.57 -28.60 17.74
N ARG A 29 16.01 -27.69 18.53
CA ARG A 29 16.57 -26.35 18.73
C ARG A 29 17.99 -26.40 19.32
N ASN A 30 18.19 -27.14 20.40
CA ASN A 30 19.52 -27.28 21.01
C ASN A 30 20.53 -27.93 20.07
N LYS A 31 20.08 -28.88 19.25
CA LYS A 31 20.90 -29.50 18.20
C LYS A 31 21.28 -28.48 17.14
N ILE A 32 20.32 -27.74 16.56
CA ILE A 32 20.57 -26.71 15.55
C ILE A 32 21.57 -25.67 16.07
N PHE A 33 21.37 -25.13 17.27
CA PHE A 33 22.28 -24.11 17.82
C PHE A 33 23.66 -24.67 18.19
N ARG A 34 23.75 -25.91 18.65
CA ARG A 34 25.03 -26.58 18.88
C ARG A 34 25.78 -26.81 17.57
N ASP A 35 25.07 -27.22 16.53
CA ASP A 35 25.65 -27.51 15.23
C ASP A 35 26.07 -26.19 14.53
N VAL A 36 25.28 -25.11 14.63
CA VAL A 36 25.67 -23.75 14.22
C VAL A 36 26.91 -23.26 15.00
N LYS A 37 26.95 -23.46 16.32
CA LYS A 37 28.12 -23.14 17.15
C LYS A 37 29.35 -23.95 16.76
N GLN A 38 29.17 -25.20 16.34
CA GLN A 38 30.25 -26.07 15.87
C GLN A 38 30.76 -25.66 14.49
N ILE A 39 29.86 -25.25 13.58
CA ILE A 39 30.20 -24.66 12.27
C ILE A 39 30.99 -23.35 12.47
N HIS A 40 30.57 -22.48 13.39
CA HIS A 40 31.32 -21.27 13.73
C HIS A 40 32.71 -21.57 14.29
N ARG A 41 32.86 -22.62 15.10
CA ARG A 41 34.17 -23.08 15.60
C ARG A 41 35.06 -23.62 14.48
N GLN A 42 34.49 -24.20 13.44
CA GLN A 42 35.24 -24.80 12.33
C GLN A 42 35.65 -23.76 11.26
N ASN A 43 34.93 -22.64 11.12
CA ASN A 43 35.18 -21.60 10.10
C ASN A 43 35.85 -20.32 10.63
N ASN A 44 36.54 -20.40 11.78
CA ASN A 44 36.86 -19.22 12.58
C ASN A 44 38.14 -18.47 12.09
N THR A 45 38.00 -17.48 11.21
CA THR A 45 39.05 -16.48 10.89
C THR A 45 38.84 -15.12 11.59
N LEU A 46 37.68 -14.87 12.20
CA LEU A 46 37.33 -13.57 12.80
C LEU A 46 37.04 -13.59 14.32
N ASN A 47 37.11 -14.76 14.96
CA ASN A 47 36.94 -14.92 16.41
C ASN A 47 35.59 -14.38 16.95
N MET A 48 34.50 -14.63 16.23
CA MET A 48 33.15 -14.23 16.63
C MET A 48 32.28 -15.48 16.85
N MET A 49 31.81 -15.67 18.08
CA MET A 49 30.99 -16.81 18.47
C MET A 49 29.56 -16.34 18.74
N PHE A 50 28.61 -16.61 17.82
CA PHE A 50 27.19 -16.47 18.14
C PHE A 50 26.75 -17.63 19.06
N ASP A 51 26.24 -17.34 20.24
CA ASP A 51 25.69 -18.33 21.16
C ASP A 51 24.34 -17.92 21.81
N TRP A 52 23.84 -18.74 22.73
CA TRP A 52 22.56 -18.52 23.43
C TRP A 52 22.50 -17.20 24.24
N TYR A 53 23.63 -16.53 24.47
CA TYR A 53 23.67 -15.23 25.12
C TYR A 53 23.37 -14.09 24.14
N ASP A 54 23.70 -14.23 22.85
CA ASP A 54 23.51 -13.17 21.83
C ASP A 54 22.04 -13.01 21.40
N LEU A 55 21.24 -14.08 21.46
CA LEU A 55 19.78 -13.98 21.30
C LEU A 55 19.12 -13.16 22.42
N GLY A 56 19.83 -12.99 23.54
CA GLY A 56 19.40 -12.16 24.66
C GLY A 56 19.37 -10.66 24.37
N CYS A 57 20.03 -10.24 23.30
CA CYS A 57 19.98 -8.88 22.78
C CYS A 57 18.70 -8.59 21.96
N PHE A 58 17.86 -9.60 21.72
CA PHE A 58 16.62 -9.51 20.91
C PHE A 58 15.41 -10.01 21.71
N PRO A 59 14.91 -9.23 22.68
CA PRO A 59 13.94 -9.72 23.65
C PRO A 59 12.56 -9.98 23.03
N VAL A 60 12.21 -9.26 21.95
CA VAL A 60 11.01 -9.50 21.13
C VAL A 60 10.99 -10.93 20.60
N GLU A 61 12.10 -11.41 20.04
CA GLU A 61 12.18 -12.73 19.42
C GLU A 61 12.17 -13.85 20.47
N LEU A 62 12.76 -13.62 21.65
CA LEU A 62 12.64 -14.56 22.78
C LEU A 62 11.19 -14.79 23.19
N ILE A 63 10.39 -13.72 23.25
CA ILE A 63 8.96 -13.80 23.56
C ILE A 63 8.20 -14.49 22.42
N ARG A 64 8.46 -14.09 21.17
CA ARG A 64 7.84 -14.65 19.95
C ARG A 64 8.05 -16.16 19.82
N PHE A 65 9.23 -16.66 20.20
CA PHE A 65 9.57 -18.08 20.17
C PHE A 65 9.38 -18.79 21.53
N ASN A 66 8.59 -18.21 22.44
CA ASN A 66 8.21 -18.78 23.73
C ASN A 66 9.42 -19.18 24.61
N GLN A 67 10.55 -18.46 24.52
CA GLN A 67 11.75 -18.64 25.34
C GLN A 67 11.70 -17.80 26.63
N ILE A 68 10.65 -18.04 27.40
CA ILE A 68 10.26 -17.14 28.51
C ILE A 68 11.23 -17.23 29.68
N GLU A 69 11.64 -18.43 30.08
CA GLU A 69 12.59 -18.59 31.18
C GLU A 69 13.96 -17.96 30.86
N ARG A 70 14.35 -17.97 29.58
CA ARG A 70 15.57 -17.30 29.12
C ARG A 70 15.41 -15.79 29.15
N PHE A 71 14.27 -15.27 28.67
CA PHE A 71 13.91 -13.86 28.80
C PHE A 71 13.95 -13.41 30.28
N LYS A 72 13.33 -14.16 31.20
CA LYS A 72 13.35 -13.90 32.65
C LYS A 72 14.78 -13.85 33.20
N SER A 73 15.60 -14.84 32.84
CA SER A 73 17.01 -14.91 33.25
C SER A 73 17.82 -13.69 32.78
N ILE A 74 17.68 -13.29 31.51
CA ILE A 74 18.41 -12.14 30.96
C ILE A 74 17.89 -10.83 31.57
N PHE A 75 16.58 -10.68 31.70
CA PHE A 75 15.97 -9.51 32.33
C PHE A 75 16.50 -9.31 33.76
N ASN A 76 16.56 -10.37 34.57
CA ASN A 76 17.12 -10.30 35.93
C ASN A 76 18.60 -9.89 35.92
N CYS A 77 19.41 -10.41 34.99
CA CYS A 77 20.80 -9.99 34.81
C CYS A 77 20.93 -8.51 34.45
N VAL A 78 20.14 -8.02 33.49
CA VAL A 78 20.13 -6.61 33.07
C VAL A 78 19.73 -5.71 34.23
N ILE A 79 18.66 -6.04 34.96
CA ILE A 79 18.21 -5.26 36.13
C ILE A 79 19.30 -5.22 37.22
N SER A 80 19.97 -6.35 37.49
CA SER A 80 21.07 -6.40 38.46
C SER A 80 22.29 -5.56 38.06
N ALA A 81 22.56 -5.43 36.75
CA ALA A 81 23.63 -4.58 36.25
C ALA A 81 23.26 -3.09 36.37
N VAL A 82 22.01 -2.73 36.03
CA VAL A 82 21.51 -1.35 36.08
C VAL A 82 21.51 -0.79 37.51
N SER A 83 21.27 -1.61 38.54
CA SER A 83 21.30 -1.17 39.95
C SER A 83 22.72 -0.91 40.49
N SER A 84 23.78 -1.25 39.75
CA SER A 84 25.19 -1.17 40.19
C SER A 84 26.00 0.02 39.63
N GLN A 85 25.33 1.02 39.03
CA GLN A 85 25.93 2.21 38.38
C GLN A 85 26.85 1.91 37.19
N SER A 86 26.26 1.72 36.01
CA SER A 86 26.73 2.21 34.68
C SER A 86 25.85 1.61 33.58
N TYR A 87 25.53 2.41 32.56
CA TYR A 87 24.86 2.07 31.28
C TYR A 87 23.35 2.33 31.07
N ASP A 88 23.05 2.29 29.77
CA ASP A 88 22.19 3.14 28.96
C ASP A 88 20.69 2.95 29.17
N ILE A 89 19.96 4.06 29.29
CA ILE A 89 18.49 4.09 29.38
C ILE A 89 17.86 3.41 28.14
N GLU A 90 18.56 3.40 27.01
CA GLU A 90 18.10 2.79 25.75
C GLU A 90 17.96 1.27 25.79
N VAL A 91 18.85 0.54 26.49
CA VAL A 91 18.78 -0.93 26.58
C VAL A 91 17.57 -1.37 27.41
N LEU A 92 17.32 -0.67 28.51
CA LEU A 92 16.15 -0.89 29.35
C LEU A 92 14.85 -0.55 28.60
N ASN A 93 14.86 0.54 27.81
CA ASN A 93 13.73 0.92 26.96
C ASN A 93 13.44 -0.14 25.88
N SER A 94 14.46 -0.76 25.30
CA SER A 94 14.30 -1.85 24.31
C SER A 94 13.66 -3.11 24.91
N PHE A 95 14.02 -3.47 26.15
CA PHE A 95 13.38 -4.55 26.90
C PHE A 95 11.93 -4.21 27.30
N LEU A 96 11.65 -2.96 27.70
CA LEU A 96 10.29 -2.49 27.99
C LEU A 96 9.41 -2.49 26.73
N LEU A 97 9.93 -2.09 25.56
CA LEU A 97 9.21 -2.16 24.28
C LEU A 97 8.91 -3.61 23.88
N SER A 98 9.89 -4.52 24.01
CA SER A 98 9.69 -5.95 23.75
C SER A 98 8.67 -6.59 24.69
N PHE A 99 8.62 -6.12 25.92
CA PHE A 99 7.60 -6.50 26.90
C PHE A 99 6.19 -6.03 26.47
N MET A 100 6.06 -4.88 25.82
CA MET A 100 4.78 -4.45 25.23
C MET A 100 4.31 -5.33 24.07
N ASP A 101 5.22 -6.05 23.40
CA ASP A 101 4.88 -7.08 22.40
C ASP A 101 4.46 -8.40 23.06
N SER A 102 4.99 -8.72 24.23
CA SER A 102 4.52 -9.88 25.03
C SER A 102 3.06 -9.77 25.46
N LEU A 103 2.52 -8.55 25.52
CA LEU A 103 1.11 -8.32 25.78
C LEU A 103 0.24 -9.03 24.75
N SER A 104 0.64 -9.10 23.48
CA SER A 104 -0.09 -9.83 22.43
C SER A 104 -0.24 -11.34 22.69
N LEU A 105 0.56 -11.88 23.62
CA LEU A 105 0.55 -13.30 24.02
C LEU A 105 -0.13 -13.53 25.38
N ALA A 106 -0.77 -12.51 25.98
CA ALA A 106 -1.49 -12.61 27.26
C ALA A 106 -0.65 -13.09 28.47
N ARG A 107 0.67 -12.84 28.47
CA ARG A 107 1.60 -13.42 29.45
C ARG A 107 1.65 -12.66 30.78
N ARG A 108 0.72 -12.98 31.69
CA ARG A 108 0.67 -12.44 33.07
C ARG A 108 1.98 -12.64 33.83
N ASP A 109 2.65 -13.78 33.67
CA ASP A 109 3.88 -14.15 34.37
C ASP A 109 5.05 -13.20 34.10
N LEU A 110 5.13 -12.64 32.89
CA LEU A 110 6.14 -11.63 32.55
C LEU A 110 5.82 -10.28 33.18
N ILE A 111 4.55 -9.88 33.20
CA ILE A 111 4.12 -8.60 33.80
C ILE A 111 4.38 -8.61 35.29
N GLU A 112 4.08 -9.73 35.94
CA GLU A 112 4.35 -9.92 37.35
C GLU A 112 5.86 -9.84 37.66
N LEU A 113 6.71 -10.48 36.86
CA LEU A 113 8.17 -10.38 37.02
C LEU A 113 8.65 -8.92 36.93
N VAL A 114 8.23 -8.19 35.89
CA VAL A 114 8.62 -6.80 35.69
C VAL A 114 8.12 -5.95 36.85
N TYR A 115 6.85 -6.09 37.23
CA TYR A 115 6.24 -5.35 38.33
C TYR A 115 6.93 -5.59 39.68
N GLN A 116 7.32 -6.83 40.02
CA GLN A 116 8.05 -7.14 41.25
C GLN A 116 9.40 -6.41 41.34
N HIS A 117 10.14 -6.33 40.24
CA HIS A 117 11.44 -5.62 40.18
C HIS A 117 11.26 -4.09 40.19
N VAL A 118 10.18 -3.62 39.59
CA VAL A 118 9.84 -2.19 39.54
C VAL A 118 9.37 -1.69 40.91
N ARG A 119 8.57 -2.49 41.62
CA ARG A 119 8.08 -2.18 42.96
C ARG A 119 9.21 -2.04 43.98
N SER A 120 10.32 -2.78 43.79
CA SER A 120 11.51 -2.70 44.63
C SER A 120 12.45 -1.54 44.24
N SER A 121 12.29 -0.95 43.06
CA SER A 121 13.16 0.10 42.51
C SER A 121 12.37 1.37 42.16
N SER A 122 12.38 2.37 43.04
CA SER A 122 11.56 3.60 42.90
C SER A 122 11.74 4.33 41.56
N ASN A 123 12.94 4.31 40.96
CA ASN A 123 13.25 5.04 39.72
C ASN A 123 12.67 4.39 38.44
N LEU A 124 12.21 3.14 38.48
CA LEU A 124 11.70 2.42 37.31
C LEU A 124 10.16 2.46 37.23
N CYS A 125 9.48 2.71 38.35
CA CYS A 125 8.02 2.68 38.44
C CYS A 125 7.36 3.75 37.57
N ASP A 126 7.95 4.94 37.51
CA ASP A 126 7.43 6.05 36.69
C ASP A 126 7.64 5.83 35.18
N LYS A 127 8.48 4.86 34.79
CA LYS A 127 8.77 4.57 33.38
C LYS A 127 7.81 3.56 32.75
N ILE A 128 7.06 2.79 33.54
CA ILE A 128 6.12 1.80 33.02
C ILE A 128 4.76 2.45 32.77
N ASN A 129 4.36 2.47 31.51
CA ASN A 129 3.04 2.95 31.12
C ASN A 129 1.96 1.86 31.35
N PHE A 130 1.51 1.71 32.59
CA PHE A 130 0.44 0.78 32.95
C PHE A 130 -0.89 1.06 32.23
N LYS A 131 -1.13 2.31 31.82
CA LYS A 131 -2.31 2.66 31.03
C LYS A 131 -2.27 2.03 29.64
N LEU A 132 -1.11 2.07 28.97
CA LEU A 132 -0.92 1.42 27.68
C LEU A 132 -1.05 -0.11 27.79
N ILE A 133 -0.54 -0.70 28.88
CA ILE A 133 -0.69 -2.14 29.17
C ILE A 133 -2.17 -2.49 29.33
N HIS A 134 -2.90 -1.72 30.14
CA HIS A 134 -4.33 -1.87 30.34
C HIS A 134 -5.10 -1.79 29.02
N ASP A 135 -4.89 -0.74 28.23
CA ASP A 135 -5.66 -0.50 27.01
C ASP A 135 -5.39 -1.57 25.95
N LYS A 136 -4.14 -1.99 25.74
CA LYS A 136 -3.82 -3.14 24.87
C LYS A 136 -4.47 -4.44 25.36
N SER A 137 -4.46 -4.67 26.67
CA SER A 137 -5.08 -5.87 27.26
C SER A 137 -6.60 -5.89 27.06
N MET A 138 -7.25 -4.71 27.12
CA MET A 138 -8.67 -4.56 26.80
C MET A 138 -8.95 -4.82 25.31
N VAL A 139 -8.11 -4.32 24.41
CA VAL A 139 -8.25 -4.52 22.96
C VAL A 139 -8.09 -6.00 22.55
N HIS A 140 -7.15 -6.71 23.17
CA HIS A 140 -6.82 -8.09 22.82
C HIS A 140 -7.50 -9.16 23.69
N GLY A 141 -8.30 -8.77 24.69
CA GLY A 141 -9.10 -9.71 25.48
C GLY A 141 -8.34 -10.43 26.60
N HIS A 142 -7.27 -9.83 27.12
CA HIS A 142 -6.37 -10.47 28.08
C HIS A 142 -6.79 -10.25 29.54
N LEU A 143 -7.87 -10.92 29.95
CA LEU A 143 -8.40 -10.88 31.32
C LEU A 143 -7.37 -11.14 32.43
N PRO A 144 -6.42 -12.09 32.31
CA PRO A 144 -5.42 -12.31 33.37
C PRO A 144 -4.57 -11.07 33.70
N ILE A 145 -4.30 -10.22 32.71
CA ILE A 145 -3.56 -8.97 32.91
C ILE A 145 -4.44 -7.94 33.62
N ILE A 146 -5.71 -7.87 33.25
CA ILE A 146 -6.68 -6.99 33.91
C ILE A 146 -6.86 -7.34 35.39
N GLN A 147 -6.98 -8.64 35.69
CA GLN A 147 -7.01 -9.16 37.06
C GLN A 147 -5.73 -8.80 37.82
N PHE A 148 -4.56 -9.00 37.21
CA PHE A 148 -3.28 -8.63 37.79
C PHE A 148 -3.20 -7.13 38.16
N LEU A 149 -3.63 -6.24 37.26
CA LEU A 149 -3.62 -4.78 37.51
C LEU A 149 -4.51 -4.40 38.69
N HIS A 150 -5.67 -5.07 38.82
CA HIS A 150 -6.61 -4.87 39.92
C HIS A 150 -6.09 -5.43 41.26
N GLU A 151 -5.59 -6.67 41.27
CA GLU A 151 -5.01 -7.32 42.45
C GLU A 151 -3.86 -6.49 43.06
N ASN A 152 -3.09 -5.80 42.20
CA ASN A 152 -1.98 -4.94 42.61
C ASN A 152 -2.37 -3.48 42.90
N LYS A 153 -3.67 -3.17 42.98
CA LYS A 153 -4.22 -1.83 43.31
C LYS A 153 -3.73 -0.73 42.37
N ILE A 154 -3.51 -1.04 41.09
CA ILE A 154 -3.18 -0.06 40.06
C ILE A 154 -4.50 0.55 39.55
N ASP A 155 -5.29 1.14 40.44
CA ASP A 155 -6.68 1.53 40.16
C ASP A 155 -6.81 2.71 39.18
N SER A 156 -5.75 3.51 39.04
CA SER A 156 -5.76 4.71 38.19
C SER A 156 -6.00 4.40 36.70
N VAL A 157 -5.59 3.22 36.22
CA VAL A 157 -5.71 2.86 34.79
C VAL A 157 -7.14 2.52 34.38
N PHE A 158 -7.97 2.13 35.35
CA PHE A 158 -9.37 1.76 35.15
C PHE A 158 -10.31 2.96 35.07
N LYS A 159 -9.87 4.13 35.54
CA LYS A 159 -10.62 5.39 35.41
C LYS A 159 -10.79 5.72 33.93
N GLY A 160 -12.04 5.81 33.48
CA GLY A 160 -12.41 6.15 32.10
C GLY A 160 -13.08 4.99 31.36
N ASP A 161 -12.71 4.82 30.09
CA ASP A 161 -13.44 4.04 29.10
C ASP A 161 -13.12 2.53 29.06
N SER A 162 -12.72 1.94 30.19
CA SER A 162 -12.24 0.56 30.28
C SER A 162 -13.26 -0.46 29.77
N MET A 163 -14.51 -0.37 30.25
CA MET A 163 -15.59 -1.25 29.79
C MET A 163 -15.98 -0.97 28.33
N LYS A 164 -15.87 0.28 27.87
CA LYS A 164 -16.13 0.68 26.49
C LYS A 164 -15.17 -0.01 25.52
N LEU A 165 -13.88 -0.01 25.84
CA LEU A 165 -12.84 -0.67 25.03
C LEU A 165 -13.09 -2.18 24.94
N ALA A 166 -13.36 -2.84 26.07
CA ALA A 166 -13.66 -4.27 26.09
C ALA A 166 -14.93 -4.60 25.28
N ALA A 167 -15.98 -3.78 25.42
CA ALA A 167 -17.25 -3.94 24.70
C ALA A 167 -17.09 -3.72 23.19
N MET A 168 -16.35 -2.69 22.77
CA MET A 168 -16.06 -2.39 21.36
C MET A 168 -15.34 -3.54 20.64
N HIS A 169 -14.46 -4.25 21.37
CA HIS A 169 -13.67 -5.36 20.83
C HIS A 169 -14.26 -6.76 21.08
N GLY A 170 -15.45 -6.86 21.67
CA GLY A 170 -16.17 -8.14 21.78
C GLY A 170 -15.78 -9.01 22.97
N HIS A 171 -15.09 -8.46 23.97
CA HIS A 171 -14.56 -9.23 25.10
C HIS A 171 -15.56 -9.34 26.26
N LEU A 172 -16.61 -10.15 26.06
CA LEU A 172 -17.68 -10.34 27.05
C LEU A 172 -17.17 -10.77 28.44
N HIS A 173 -16.16 -11.64 28.49
CA HIS A 173 -15.56 -12.10 29.76
C HIS A 173 -14.93 -10.96 30.55
N ILE A 174 -14.30 -9.99 29.88
CA ILE A 174 -13.76 -8.79 30.53
C ILE A 174 -14.90 -7.86 30.95
N VAL A 175 -15.93 -7.67 30.11
CA VAL A 175 -17.09 -6.84 30.45
C VAL A 175 -17.80 -7.35 31.71
N ARG A 176 -18.02 -8.67 31.81
CA ARG A 176 -18.59 -9.31 33.01
C ARG A 176 -17.70 -9.09 34.23
N TRP A 177 -16.40 -9.36 34.08
CA TRP A 177 -15.46 -9.20 35.18
C TRP A 177 -15.40 -7.75 35.69
N LEU A 178 -15.35 -6.77 34.78
CA LEU A 178 -15.40 -5.35 35.13
C LEU A 178 -16.72 -5.00 35.84
N HIS A 179 -17.86 -5.52 35.38
CA HIS A 179 -19.15 -5.27 36.04
C HIS A 179 -19.20 -5.83 37.47
N GLU A 180 -18.65 -7.03 37.69
CA GLU A 180 -18.68 -7.70 39.00
C GLU A 180 -17.67 -7.15 40.01
N ASN A 181 -16.52 -6.64 39.53
CA ASN A 181 -15.39 -6.31 40.41
C ASN A 181 -15.07 -4.81 40.49
N ARG A 182 -15.71 -3.97 39.66
CA ARG A 182 -15.43 -2.53 39.56
C ARG A 182 -16.69 -1.69 39.72
N THR A 183 -16.54 -0.48 40.25
CA THR A 183 -17.66 0.42 40.58
C THR A 183 -17.61 1.74 39.80
N GLU A 184 -16.66 1.90 38.89
CA GLU A 184 -16.55 3.08 38.05
C GLU A 184 -17.83 3.30 37.24
N LYS A 185 -18.22 4.58 37.11
CA LYS A 185 -19.41 4.97 36.37
C LYS A 185 -19.23 4.61 34.90
N VAL A 186 -20.18 3.85 34.36
CA VAL A 186 -20.21 3.46 32.95
C VAL A 186 -21.06 4.48 32.18
N SER A 187 -20.70 4.72 30.92
CA SER A 187 -21.46 5.60 30.01
C SER A 187 -22.38 4.75 29.11
N GLU A 188 -23.50 5.32 28.69
CA GLU A 188 -24.41 4.75 27.67
C GLU A 188 -23.66 4.37 26.38
N SER A 189 -22.56 5.06 26.07
CA SER A 189 -21.71 4.78 24.91
C SER A 189 -21.16 3.34 24.90
N VAL A 190 -21.05 2.65 26.04
CA VAL A 190 -20.56 1.26 26.08
C VAL A 190 -21.48 0.33 25.29
N MET A 191 -22.80 0.47 25.44
CA MET A 191 -23.75 -0.33 24.67
C MET A 191 -23.76 0.11 23.20
N ASP A 192 -23.59 1.40 22.90
CA ASP A 192 -23.49 1.91 21.53
C ASP A 192 -22.31 1.28 20.78
N PHE A 193 -21.13 1.23 21.39
CA PHE A 193 -19.94 0.61 20.79
C PHE A 193 -20.06 -0.91 20.68
N ALA A 194 -20.70 -1.57 21.65
CA ALA A 194 -21.01 -3.00 21.55
C ALA A 194 -21.94 -3.29 20.36
N ALA A 195 -22.98 -2.46 20.18
CA ALA A 195 -23.93 -2.58 19.09
C ALA A 195 -23.27 -2.32 17.72
N LYS A 196 -22.47 -1.26 17.63
CA LYS A 196 -21.66 -0.95 16.44
C LYS A 196 -20.72 -2.09 16.06
N GLY A 197 -20.11 -2.75 17.05
CA GLY A 197 -19.24 -3.90 16.85
C GLY A 197 -19.97 -5.21 16.52
N GLY A 198 -21.31 -5.23 16.58
CA GLY A 198 -22.11 -6.43 16.35
C GLY A 198 -22.09 -7.43 17.52
N HIS A 199 -21.66 -7.02 18.71
CA HIS A 199 -21.45 -7.91 19.86
C HIS A 199 -22.76 -8.18 20.64
N LEU A 200 -23.68 -8.94 20.04
CA LEU A 200 -25.03 -9.21 20.57
C LEU A 200 -25.03 -9.64 22.06
N GLU A 201 -24.14 -10.56 22.44
CA GLU A 201 -24.13 -11.09 23.81
C GLU A 201 -23.67 -10.05 24.85
N ILE A 202 -22.84 -9.09 24.44
CA ILE A 202 -22.49 -7.94 25.28
C ILE A 202 -23.67 -6.99 25.37
N VAL A 203 -24.36 -6.71 24.26
CA VAL A 203 -25.57 -5.87 24.26
C VAL A 203 -26.64 -6.45 25.17
N LYS A 204 -26.94 -7.76 25.07
CA LYS A 204 -27.86 -8.46 25.98
C LYS A 204 -27.41 -8.34 27.44
N PHE A 205 -26.14 -8.62 27.72
CA PHE A 205 -25.61 -8.53 29.08
C PHE A 205 -25.76 -7.12 29.67
N LEU A 206 -25.36 -6.09 28.93
CA LEU A 206 -25.46 -4.70 29.35
C LEU A 206 -26.93 -4.29 29.52
N PHE A 207 -27.82 -4.72 28.62
CA PHE A 207 -29.24 -4.38 28.67
C PHE A 207 -29.94 -4.98 29.91
N THR A 208 -29.60 -6.23 30.26
CA THR A 208 -30.22 -6.91 31.41
C THR A 208 -29.62 -6.50 32.76
N ASN A 209 -28.32 -6.24 32.83
CA ASN A 209 -27.60 -6.08 34.10
C ASN A 209 -27.23 -4.62 34.43
N ARG A 210 -27.53 -3.68 33.53
CA ARG A 210 -27.19 -2.27 33.72
C ARG A 210 -28.34 -1.33 33.37
N THR A 211 -28.37 -0.16 34.00
CA THR A 211 -29.46 0.81 33.86
C THR A 211 -29.12 2.01 32.97
N GLU A 212 -27.86 2.18 32.55
CA GLU A 212 -27.47 3.29 31.67
C GLU A 212 -28.18 3.23 30.31
N GLY A 213 -28.41 2.04 29.77
CA GLY A 213 -29.02 1.87 28.45
C GLY A 213 -28.07 2.24 27.30
N CYS A 214 -28.65 2.74 26.21
CA CYS A 214 -27.93 3.14 24.99
C CYS A 214 -28.49 4.45 24.43
N SER A 215 -27.67 5.16 23.67
CA SER A 215 -28.13 6.32 22.92
C SER A 215 -28.73 5.91 21.57
N SER A 216 -29.14 6.88 20.74
CA SER A 216 -29.54 6.60 19.35
C SER A 216 -28.39 6.03 18.51
N ALA A 217 -27.13 6.26 18.92
CA ALA A 217 -25.96 5.77 18.20
C ALA A 217 -25.87 4.24 18.14
N ALA A 218 -26.35 3.52 19.16
CA ALA A 218 -26.45 2.05 19.10
C ALA A 218 -27.24 1.56 17.89
N LYS A 219 -28.28 2.29 17.50
CA LYS A 219 -29.17 1.93 16.37
C LYS A 219 -28.60 2.43 15.05
N ASP A 220 -28.19 3.70 15.03
CA ASP A 220 -27.68 4.37 13.84
C ASP A 220 -26.36 3.81 13.34
N GLN A 221 -25.64 3.00 14.13
CA GLN A 221 -24.35 2.43 13.74
C GLN A 221 -24.34 0.90 13.77
N CYS A 222 -25.48 0.25 14.04
CA CYS A 222 -25.57 -1.20 14.06
C CYS A 222 -25.62 -1.77 12.64
N LYS A 223 -24.60 -2.54 12.27
CA LYS A 223 -24.50 -3.24 10.99
C LYS A 223 -24.69 -4.76 11.11
N HIS A 224 -25.15 -5.23 12.27
CA HIS A 224 -25.31 -6.65 12.57
C HIS A 224 -26.79 -6.99 12.81
N LEU A 225 -27.38 -7.77 11.90
CA LEU A 225 -28.82 -8.07 11.91
C LEU A 225 -29.35 -8.59 13.25
N PRO A 226 -28.77 -9.62 13.89
CA PRO A 226 -29.27 -10.10 15.19
C PRO A 226 -29.25 -9.03 16.29
N THR A 227 -28.24 -8.16 16.30
CA THR A 227 -28.16 -7.06 17.26
C THR A 227 -29.21 -6.00 16.96
N ALA A 228 -29.40 -5.66 15.68
CA ALA A 228 -30.42 -4.73 15.24
C ALA A 228 -31.83 -5.23 15.61
N GLN A 229 -32.14 -6.51 15.38
CA GLN A 229 -33.40 -7.14 15.78
C GLN A 229 -33.62 -7.09 17.30
N PHE A 230 -32.58 -7.39 18.09
CA PHE A 230 -32.67 -7.31 19.55
C PHE A 230 -32.96 -5.87 20.02
N LEU A 231 -32.23 -4.89 19.50
CA LEU A 231 -32.47 -3.47 19.82
C LEU A 231 -33.87 -3.02 19.38
N HIS A 232 -34.34 -3.50 18.22
CA HIS A 232 -35.67 -3.19 17.70
C HIS A 232 -36.79 -3.70 18.61
N GLN A 233 -36.66 -4.92 19.11
CA GLN A 233 -37.67 -5.56 19.96
C GLN A 233 -37.72 -4.98 21.39
N ASN A 234 -36.59 -4.49 21.90
CA ASN A 234 -36.45 -4.18 23.33
C ASN A 234 -36.38 -2.67 23.64
N LEU A 235 -36.30 -1.79 22.63
CA LEU A 235 -36.24 -0.34 22.82
C LEU A 235 -37.52 0.35 22.34
N THR A 236 -37.92 1.41 23.05
CA THR A 236 -39.19 2.13 22.82
C THR A 236 -39.23 2.98 21.56
N ASP A 237 -38.07 3.41 21.02
CA ASP A 237 -37.97 4.14 19.74
C ASP A 237 -36.98 3.43 18.79
N PRO A 238 -37.36 2.28 18.21
CA PRO A 238 -36.41 1.34 17.61
C PRO A 238 -35.89 1.70 16.21
N LEU A 239 -35.98 2.96 15.76
CA LEU A 239 -35.64 3.33 14.38
C LEU A 239 -34.19 2.97 14.02
N ILE A 240 -34.00 2.02 13.09
CA ILE A 240 -32.70 1.63 12.54
C ILE A 240 -32.49 2.39 11.23
N SER A 241 -31.31 2.99 11.07
CA SER A 241 -30.99 3.77 9.87
C SER A 241 -30.88 2.89 8.61
N TYR A 242 -31.78 3.11 7.66
CA TYR A 242 -31.77 2.50 6.33
C TYR A 242 -30.44 2.71 5.60
N LYS A 243 -29.84 3.89 5.77
CA LYS A 243 -28.52 4.21 5.22
C LYS A 243 -27.47 3.22 5.72
N VAL A 244 -27.48 2.90 7.01
CA VAL A 244 -26.51 1.99 7.64
C VAL A 244 -26.74 0.54 7.24
N ALA A 245 -27.99 0.14 7.04
CA ALA A 245 -28.31 -1.17 6.46
C ALA A 245 -27.69 -1.31 5.06
N VAL A 246 -27.85 -0.33 4.16
CA VAL A 246 -27.22 -0.39 2.83
C VAL A 246 -25.68 -0.32 2.94
N GLU A 247 -25.13 0.56 3.77
CA GLU A 247 -23.68 0.63 4.03
C GLU A 247 -23.09 -0.63 4.70
N SER A 248 -23.91 -1.52 5.25
CA SER A 248 -23.45 -2.80 5.79
C SER A 248 -23.17 -3.82 4.68
N GLY A 249 -23.87 -3.73 3.56
CA GLY A 249 -23.86 -4.76 2.50
C GLY A 249 -24.62 -6.03 2.86
N ASP A 250 -25.31 -6.08 4.01
CA ASP A 250 -26.14 -7.21 4.43
C ASP A 250 -27.57 -7.06 3.86
N LEU A 251 -27.91 -7.91 2.89
CA LEU A 251 -29.22 -7.93 2.25
C LEU A 251 -30.36 -8.20 3.24
N GLU A 252 -30.14 -9.05 4.24
CA GLU A 252 -31.17 -9.40 5.22
C GLU A 252 -31.44 -8.24 6.18
N LEU A 253 -30.40 -7.48 6.54
CA LEU A 253 -30.57 -6.22 7.28
C LEU A 253 -31.32 -5.17 6.45
N VAL A 254 -31.05 -5.10 5.15
CA VAL A 254 -31.79 -4.22 4.23
C VAL A 254 -33.26 -4.63 4.12
N LYS A 255 -33.56 -5.93 3.99
CA LYS A 255 -34.95 -6.45 4.00
C LYS A 255 -35.66 -6.08 5.29
N PHE A 256 -35.04 -6.39 6.43
CA PHE A 256 -35.60 -6.12 7.76
C PHE A 256 -35.91 -4.63 7.97
N THR A 257 -34.99 -3.73 7.60
CA THR A 257 -35.20 -2.28 7.71
C THR A 257 -36.25 -1.78 6.72
N LEU A 258 -36.32 -2.34 5.51
CA LEU A 258 -37.30 -1.99 4.49
C LEU A 258 -38.74 -2.37 4.88
N GLU A 259 -38.90 -3.52 5.53
CA GLU A 259 -40.16 -4.05 6.06
C GLU A 259 -40.60 -3.29 7.31
N SER A 260 -39.67 -2.99 8.22
CA SER A 260 -39.99 -2.35 9.50
C SER A 260 -40.21 -0.85 9.40
N TYR A 261 -39.51 -0.16 8.48
CA TYR A 261 -39.48 1.31 8.37
C TYR A 261 -39.59 1.80 6.92
N PRO A 262 -40.72 1.54 6.25
CA PRO A 262 -40.79 1.76 4.82
C PRO A 262 -40.63 3.22 4.39
N GLU A 263 -41.06 4.16 5.23
CA GLU A 263 -41.02 5.61 5.03
C GLU A 263 -39.60 6.20 5.01
N GLN A 264 -38.61 5.50 5.56
CA GLN A 264 -37.22 5.98 5.58
C GLN A 264 -36.51 5.80 4.23
N TYR A 265 -37.05 4.94 3.37
CA TYR A 265 -36.48 4.64 2.06
C TYR A 265 -36.45 5.87 1.16
N LYS A 266 -35.34 6.05 0.44
CA LYS A 266 -35.15 7.09 -0.56
C LYS A 266 -34.53 6.48 -1.82
N PRO A 267 -34.99 6.84 -3.04
CA PRO A 267 -34.49 6.23 -4.28
C PRO A 267 -32.98 6.29 -4.52
N TYR A 268 -32.27 7.24 -3.91
CA TYR A 268 -30.81 7.34 -4.04
C TYR A 268 -30.05 6.17 -3.38
N TYR A 269 -30.68 5.40 -2.48
CA TYR A 269 -30.04 4.22 -1.89
C TYR A 269 -29.71 3.14 -2.92
N ILE A 270 -30.47 3.07 -4.03
CA ILE A 270 -30.13 2.20 -5.17
C ILE A 270 -28.78 2.61 -5.75
N ILE A 271 -28.56 3.92 -5.95
CA ILE A 271 -27.27 4.44 -6.47
C ILE A 271 -26.14 4.10 -5.49
N HIS A 272 -26.37 4.28 -4.18
CA HIS A 272 -25.37 3.96 -3.17
C HIS A 272 -24.99 2.47 -3.18
N ALA A 273 -25.96 1.57 -3.29
CA ALA A 273 -25.72 0.14 -3.42
C ALA A 273 -24.92 -0.19 -4.71
N ILE A 274 -25.25 0.44 -5.84
CA ILE A 274 -24.51 0.26 -7.11
C ILE A 274 -23.05 0.71 -6.98
N THR A 275 -22.81 1.89 -6.42
CA THR A 275 -21.45 2.44 -6.25
C THR A 275 -20.58 1.56 -5.34
N ASN A 276 -21.18 0.94 -4.32
CA ASN A 276 -20.51 -0.02 -3.44
C ASN A 276 -20.49 -1.45 -4.00
N LYS A 277 -20.90 -1.66 -5.26
CA LYS A 277 -20.97 -2.97 -5.94
C LYS A 277 -21.88 -4.01 -5.26
N GLN A 278 -22.86 -3.55 -4.49
CA GLN A 278 -23.87 -4.36 -3.81
C GLN A 278 -25.07 -4.61 -4.76
N TYR A 279 -24.84 -5.30 -5.87
CA TYR A 279 -25.83 -5.41 -6.95
C TYR A 279 -27.08 -6.21 -6.58
N GLU A 280 -26.97 -7.18 -5.67
CA GLU A 280 -28.12 -7.92 -5.14
C GLU A 280 -29.05 -6.99 -4.35
N ILE A 281 -28.48 -6.15 -3.48
CA ILE A 281 -29.23 -5.11 -2.77
C ILE A 281 -29.87 -4.16 -3.77
N ALA A 282 -29.10 -3.61 -4.72
CA ALA A 282 -29.63 -2.68 -5.72
C ALA A 282 -30.81 -3.30 -6.51
N THR A 283 -30.70 -4.57 -6.88
CA THR A 283 -31.73 -5.33 -7.58
C THR A 283 -32.97 -5.52 -6.71
N TYR A 284 -32.80 -5.96 -5.47
CA TYR A 284 -33.88 -6.14 -4.51
C TYR A 284 -34.65 -4.83 -4.27
N LEU A 285 -33.92 -3.72 -4.10
CA LEU A 285 -34.52 -2.39 -3.95
C LEU A 285 -35.29 -1.95 -5.20
N LEU A 286 -34.74 -2.21 -6.39
CA LEU A 286 -35.39 -1.90 -7.65
C LEU A 286 -36.69 -2.68 -7.83
N GLU A 287 -36.75 -3.93 -7.40
CA GLU A 287 -37.93 -4.80 -7.54
C GLU A 287 -39.01 -4.52 -6.49
N ASN A 288 -38.62 -4.26 -5.24
CA ASN A 288 -39.55 -4.16 -4.11
C ASN A 288 -40.00 -2.73 -3.78
N ARG A 289 -39.34 -1.71 -4.36
CA ARG A 289 -39.80 -0.32 -4.28
C ARG A 289 -40.14 0.18 -5.67
N THR A 290 -41.41 0.09 -6.03
CA THR A 290 -41.95 0.54 -7.32
C THR A 290 -42.31 2.03 -7.35
N GLU A 291 -42.40 2.66 -6.18
CA GLU A 291 -42.78 4.06 -6.04
C GLU A 291 -41.63 5.00 -6.45
N GLY A 292 -42.00 6.08 -7.13
CA GLY A 292 -41.08 7.16 -7.47
C GLY A 292 -40.30 6.97 -8.78
N LYS A 293 -39.85 8.10 -9.31
CA LYS A 293 -39.01 8.21 -10.49
C LYS A 293 -37.58 7.82 -10.15
N ILE A 294 -36.94 7.02 -11.00
CA ILE A 294 -35.52 6.68 -10.90
C ILE A 294 -34.72 7.72 -11.68
N SER A 295 -33.69 8.28 -11.04
CA SER A 295 -32.79 9.22 -11.71
C SER A 295 -32.00 8.53 -12.82
N GLY A 296 -31.77 9.23 -13.94
CA GLY A 296 -30.76 8.84 -14.95
C GLY A 296 -29.40 8.46 -14.35
N ARG A 297 -29.02 9.05 -13.20
CA ARG A 297 -27.80 8.69 -12.47
C ARG A 297 -27.73 7.22 -12.05
N THR A 298 -28.86 6.58 -11.77
CA THR A 298 -28.91 5.15 -11.44
C THR A 298 -28.50 4.30 -12.64
N MET A 299 -29.03 4.62 -13.83
CA MET A 299 -28.64 3.96 -15.07
C MET A 299 -27.17 4.23 -15.41
N ASN A 300 -26.72 5.49 -15.30
CA ASN A 300 -25.33 5.87 -15.52
C ASN A 300 -24.37 5.09 -14.61
N SER A 301 -24.73 4.93 -13.32
CA SER A 301 -23.91 4.19 -12.36
C SER A 301 -23.87 2.70 -12.70
N ALA A 302 -25.01 2.08 -13.05
CA ALA A 302 -25.04 0.68 -13.45
C ALA A 302 -24.23 0.41 -14.73
N ALA A 303 -24.35 1.32 -15.70
CA ALA A 303 -23.62 1.28 -16.97
C ALA A 303 -22.11 1.49 -16.78
N PHE A 304 -21.70 2.46 -15.97
CA PHE A 304 -20.29 2.71 -15.63
C PHE A 304 -19.64 1.52 -14.89
N GLN A 305 -20.41 0.81 -14.05
CA GLN A 305 -19.94 -0.40 -13.39
C GLN A 305 -19.93 -1.63 -14.29
N GLY A 306 -20.43 -1.54 -15.53
CA GLY A 306 -20.48 -2.67 -16.46
C GLY A 306 -21.51 -3.75 -16.14
N ASN A 307 -22.49 -3.45 -15.29
CA ASN A 307 -23.49 -4.44 -14.88
C ASN A 307 -24.67 -4.44 -15.87
N PHE A 308 -24.55 -5.25 -16.92
CA PHE A 308 -25.54 -5.31 -18.00
C PHE A 308 -26.92 -5.79 -17.53
N GLU A 309 -26.98 -6.78 -16.65
CA GLU A 309 -28.25 -7.28 -16.11
C GLU A 309 -28.99 -6.21 -15.31
N LEU A 310 -28.26 -5.42 -14.51
CA LEU A 310 -28.87 -4.32 -13.78
C LEU A 310 -29.32 -3.20 -14.73
N VAL A 311 -28.55 -2.89 -15.78
CA VAL A 311 -28.97 -1.96 -16.85
C VAL A 311 -30.31 -2.40 -17.48
N LYS A 312 -30.45 -3.68 -17.83
CA LYS A 312 -31.70 -4.23 -18.36
C LYS A 312 -32.84 -4.09 -17.35
N LYS A 313 -32.61 -4.44 -16.09
CA LYS A 313 -33.64 -4.33 -15.04
C LYS A 313 -34.09 -2.89 -14.82
N ILE A 314 -33.17 -1.92 -14.78
CA ILE A 314 -33.51 -0.50 -14.65
C ILE A 314 -34.33 -0.03 -15.86
N HIS A 315 -33.98 -0.48 -17.07
CA HIS A 315 -34.72 -0.14 -18.28
C HIS A 315 -36.15 -0.70 -18.25
N VAL A 316 -36.29 -2.02 -17.99
CA VAL A 316 -37.59 -2.72 -17.90
C VAL A 316 -38.48 -2.13 -16.82
N SER A 317 -37.91 -1.55 -15.77
CA SER A 317 -38.69 -0.92 -14.71
C SER A 317 -39.55 0.24 -15.23
N GLY A 318 -39.23 0.86 -16.38
CA GLY A 318 -40.00 1.97 -16.97
C GLY A 318 -40.07 3.25 -16.12
N ARG A 319 -39.26 3.36 -15.06
CA ARG A 319 -39.29 4.47 -14.08
C ARG A 319 -38.20 5.51 -14.29
N LEU A 320 -37.35 5.32 -15.30
CA LEU A 320 -36.21 6.19 -15.56
C LEU A 320 -36.66 7.57 -16.06
N VAL A 321 -36.06 8.63 -15.52
CA VAL A 321 -36.36 10.01 -15.93
C VAL A 321 -35.08 10.76 -16.27
N TYR A 322 -35.13 11.50 -17.39
CA TYR A 322 -34.01 12.27 -17.98
C TYR A 322 -32.80 11.41 -18.37
N PRO A 323 -32.91 10.54 -19.39
CA PRO A 323 -31.80 9.72 -19.80
C PRO A 323 -30.81 10.52 -20.66
N HIS A 324 -29.87 11.19 -20.00
CA HIS A 324 -28.81 11.93 -20.66
C HIS A 324 -27.49 11.49 -20.02
N ASN A 325 -26.69 10.74 -20.79
CA ASN A 325 -25.29 10.33 -20.55
C ASN A 325 -25.06 8.87 -20.17
N GLU A 326 -26.03 7.96 -20.36
CA GLU A 326 -25.86 6.52 -20.08
C GLU A 326 -24.79 5.91 -20.97
N ILE A 327 -24.84 6.25 -22.27
CA ILE A 327 -23.89 5.76 -23.27
C ILE A 327 -22.49 6.30 -22.99
N GLN A 328 -22.36 7.56 -22.58
CA GLN A 328 -21.07 8.10 -22.15
C GLN A 328 -20.56 7.40 -20.89
N SER A 329 -21.43 7.16 -19.91
CA SER A 329 -21.07 6.47 -18.67
C SER A 329 -20.62 5.03 -18.95
N ALA A 330 -21.31 4.33 -19.86
CA ALA A 330 -20.90 3.03 -20.35
C ALA A 330 -19.56 3.12 -21.11
N ALA A 331 -19.36 4.13 -21.97
CA ALA A 331 -18.13 4.31 -22.73
C ALA A 331 -16.90 4.52 -21.83
N MET A 332 -17.09 5.23 -20.71
CA MET A 332 -16.07 5.44 -19.68
C MET A 332 -15.74 4.17 -18.87
N SER A 333 -16.61 3.17 -18.87
CA SER A 333 -16.40 1.90 -18.17
C SER A 333 -15.18 1.15 -18.71
N LEU A 334 -14.44 0.48 -17.82
CA LEU A 334 -13.40 -0.49 -18.14
C LEU A 334 -13.95 -1.94 -18.20
N SER A 335 -15.27 -2.12 -18.18
CA SER A 335 -15.91 -3.43 -18.19
C SER A 335 -15.90 -4.10 -19.56
N GLU A 336 -15.77 -5.42 -19.58
CA GLU A 336 -15.90 -6.24 -20.80
C GLU A 336 -17.28 -6.08 -21.48
N ASN A 337 -18.36 -5.98 -20.69
CA ASN A 337 -19.74 -5.85 -21.20
C ASN A 337 -20.10 -4.46 -21.77
N ARG A 338 -19.10 -3.60 -21.98
CA ARG A 338 -19.35 -2.19 -22.36
C ARG A 338 -20.09 -2.11 -23.70
N LEU A 339 -19.64 -2.87 -24.69
CA LEU A 339 -20.19 -2.78 -26.04
C LEU A 339 -21.65 -3.22 -26.04
N GLU A 340 -21.96 -4.33 -25.38
CA GLU A 340 -23.31 -4.87 -25.23
C GLU A 340 -24.23 -3.90 -24.49
N ILE A 341 -23.73 -3.24 -23.43
CA ILE A 341 -24.47 -2.20 -22.72
C ILE A 341 -24.76 -1.02 -23.65
N ILE A 342 -23.77 -0.55 -24.41
CA ILE A 342 -23.93 0.59 -25.33
C ILE A 342 -24.88 0.25 -26.47
N GLU A 343 -24.77 -0.95 -27.06
CA GLU A 343 -25.68 -1.44 -28.09
C GLU A 343 -27.11 -1.49 -27.59
N PHE A 344 -27.33 -2.07 -26.41
CA PHE A 344 -28.64 -2.14 -25.77
C PHE A 344 -29.22 -0.75 -25.51
N LEU A 345 -28.42 0.15 -24.91
CA LEU A 345 -28.84 1.52 -24.62
C LEU A 345 -29.15 2.31 -25.88
N HIS A 346 -28.38 2.11 -26.96
CA HIS A 346 -28.62 2.73 -28.26
C HIS A 346 -29.94 2.27 -28.86
N GLN A 347 -30.19 0.96 -28.91
CA GLN A 347 -31.42 0.37 -29.46
C GLN A 347 -32.69 0.86 -28.74
N HIS A 348 -32.61 1.12 -27.44
CA HIS A 348 -33.75 1.46 -26.60
C HIS A 348 -33.87 2.97 -26.28
N ARG A 349 -33.14 3.83 -27.01
CA ARG A 349 -33.16 5.28 -26.77
C ARG A 349 -34.45 5.91 -27.31
N GLN A 350 -35.22 6.56 -26.44
CA GLN A 350 -36.50 7.19 -26.81
C GLN A 350 -36.36 8.54 -27.53
N THR A 351 -35.20 9.21 -27.44
CA THR A 351 -34.98 10.53 -28.04
C THR A 351 -33.67 10.59 -28.81
N VAL A 352 -33.75 11.11 -30.04
CA VAL A 352 -32.61 11.54 -30.86
C VAL A 352 -32.11 12.89 -30.32
N GLY A 353 -31.74 12.96 -29.04
CA GLY A 353 -30.99 14.10 -28.54
C GLY A 353 -29.67 14.20 -29.31
N SER A 354 -29.19 15.42 -29.58
CA SER A 354 -27.95 15.67 -30.33
C SER A 354 -26.87 14.68 -29.91
N MET A 355 -26.48 13.82 -30.85
CA MET A 355 -25.42 12.82 -30.67
C MET A 355 -24.03 13.49 -30.60
N ASP A 356 -23.98 14.80 -30.81
CA ASP A 356 -22.77 15.59 -30.92
C ASP A 356 -22.19 15.95 -29.54
N ASN A 357 -23.01 15.96 -28.48
CA ASN A 357 -22.58 16.31 -27.12
C ASN A 357 -22.18 15.10 -26.25
N ILE A 358 -21.85 13.97 -26.89
CA ILE A 358 -21.49 12.72 -26.20
C ILE A 358 -20.01 12.43 -26.45
N ASP A 359 -19.19 12.49 -25.40
CA ASP A 359 -17.75 12.17 -25.44
C ASP A 359 -17.48 10.64 -25.49
N ALA A 360 -18.47 9.82 -25.83
CA ALA A 360 -18.28 8.37 -25.93
C ALA A 360 -17.18 7.97 -26.95
N PRO A 361 -17.07 8.61 -28.13
CA PRO A 361 -15.96 8.36 -29.05
C PRO A 361 -14.60 8.66 -28.41
N TYR A 362 -14.48 9.75 -27.64
CA TYR A 362 -13.25 10.10 -26.93
C TYR A 362 -12.81 8.95 -26.00
N TRP A 363 -13.71 8.44 -25.18
CA TRP A 363 -13.39 7.37 -24.23
C TRP A 363 -13.08 6.04 -24.91
N ALA A 364 -13.84 5.69 -25.95
CA ALA A 364 -13.56 4.49 -26.75
C ALA A 364 -12.15 4.53 -27.36
N ALA A 365 -11.76 5.69 -27.90
CA ALA A 365 -10.46 5.88 -28.51
C ALA A 365 -9.31 5.90 -27.50
N SER A 366 -9.50 6.58 -26.37
CA SER A 366 -8.53 6.64 -25.27
C SER A 366 -8.23 5.27 -24.68
N GLN A 367 -9.18 4.33 -24.74
CA GLN A 367 -9.02 2.97 -24.23
C GLN A 367 -8.66 1.94 -25.31
N GLY A 368 -8.55 2.35 -26.57
CA GLY A 368 -8.14 1.47 -27.66
C GLY A 368 -9.21 0.50 -28.15
N ASP A 369 -10.49 0.73 -27.85
CA ASP A 369 -11.58 -0.16 -28.28
C ASP A 369 -12.04 0.17 -29.69
N LEU A 370 -11.39 -0.49 -30.65
CA LEU A 370 -11.67 -0.35 -32.07
C LEU A 370 -13.12 -0.72 -32.43
N GLU A 371 -13.69 -1.76 -31.82
CA GLU A 371 -15.05 -2.20 -32.16
C GLU A 371 -16.09 -1.21 -31.65
N LEU A 372 -15.91 -0.66 -30.45
CA LEU A 372 -16.75 0.43 -29.98
C LEU A 372 -16.57 1.69 -30.83
N CYS A 373 -15.35 2.04 -31.22
CA CYS A 373 -15.09 3.16 -32.13
C CYS A 373 -15.85 2.98 -33.47
N LYS A 374 -15.82 1.78 -34.05
CA LYS A 374 -16.55 1.43 -35.28
C LYS A 374 -18.07 1.51 -35.07
N PHE A 375 -18.58 0.96 -33.97
CA PHE A 375 -20.01 1.01 -33.63
C PHE A 375 -20.50 2.46 -33.50
N LEU A 376 -19.80 3.27 -32.72
CA LEU A 376 -20.14 4.68 -32.50
C LEU A 376 -20.10 5.48 -33.81
N HIS A 377 -19.08 5.25 -34.65
CA HIS A 377 -18.99 5.92 -35.94
C HIS A 377 -20.15 5.54 -36.88
N ARG A 378 -20.44 4.25 -37.05
CA ARG A 378 -21.54 3.76 -37.93
C ARG A 378 -22.92 4.27 -37.50
N ASN A 379 -23.12 4.49 -36.20
CA ASN A 379 -24.37 4.99 -35.64
C ASN A 379 -24.41 6.53 -35.49
N GLY A 380 -23.46 7.25 -36.08
CA GLY A 380 -23.51 8.71 -36.19
C GLY A 380 -23.09 9.50 -34.94
N TYR A 381 -22.34 8.91 -34.01
CA TYR A 381 -21.79 9.62 -32.85
C TYR A 381 -20.60 10.50 -33.29
N ARG A 382 -20.83 11.81 -33.37
CA ARG A 382 -19.89 12.79 -33.95
C ARG A 382 -18.94 13.47 -32.96
N GLY A 383 -18.97 13.13 -31.67
CA GLY A 383 -17.99 13.62 -30.69
C GLY A 383 -16.55 13.34 -31.14
N SER A 384 -15.59 14.18 -30.75
CA SER A 384 -14.17 14.00 -31.12
C SER A 384 -13.69 12.62 -30.68
N MET A 385 -13.23 11.84 -31.63
CA MET A 385 -12.58 10.55 -31.38
C MET A 385 -11.12 10.91 -31.16
N SER A 386 -10.80 11.41 -29.96
CA SER A 386 -9.54 12.13 -29.72
C SER A 386 -8.33 11.38 -30.25
N VAL A 387 -7.94 11.74 -31.48
CA VAL A 387 -6.83 11.12 -32.22
C VAL A 387 -5.54 11.27 -31.42
N ASN A 388 -5.43 12.36 -30.66
CA ASN A 388 -4.37 12.57 -29.69
C ASN A 388 -4.39 11.52 -28.58
N GLN A 389 -5.53 11.17 -27.99
CA GLN A 389 -5.58 10.13 -26.95
C GLN A 389 -5.26 8.74 -27.50
N ALA A 390 -5.80 8.39 -28.67
CA ALA A 390 -5.45 7.13 -29.33
C ALA A 390 -3.95 7.05 -29.60
N ALA A 391 -3.34 8.15 -30.07
CA ALA A 391 -1.90 8.25 -30.27
C ALA A 391 -1.11 8.14 -28.95
N LEU A 392 -1.47 8.93 -27.94
CA LEU A 392 -0.79 9.00 -26.64
C LEU A 392 -0.74 7.65 -25.92
N ASN A 393 -1.80 6.85 -26.04
CA ASN A 393 -1.91 5.54 -25.40
C ASN A 393 -1.48 4.38 -26.32
N GLY A 394 -0.95 4.69 -27.51
CA GLY A 394 -0.37 3.69 -28.41
C GLY A 394 -1.38 2.81 -29.15
N HIS A 395 -2.63 3.26 -29.29
CA HIS A 395 -3.70 2.52 -29.95
C HIS A 395 -3.66 2.73 -31.47
N THR A 396 -2.64 2.16 -32.13
CA THR A 396 -2.37 2.36 -33.57
C THR A 396 -3.56 2.02 -34.47
N GLU A 397 -4.26 0.92 -34.18
CA GLU A 397 -5.41 0.50 -35.00
C GLU A 397 -6.61 1.45 -34.89
N VAL A 398 -6.86 2.00 -33.69
CA VAL A 398 -7.86 3.06 -33.51
C VAL A 398 -7.43 4.32 -34.24
N LEU A 399 -6.16 4.72 -34.14
CA LEU A 399 -5.63 5.89 -34.83
C LEU A 399 -5.74 5.74 -36.36
N ARG A 400 -5.48 4.55 -36.89
CA ARG A 400 -5.65 4.21 -38.32
C ARG A 400 -7.10 4.39 -38.74
N PHE A 401 -8.01 3.77 -38.00
CA PHE A 401 -9.45 3.91 -38.24
C PHE A 401 -9.90 5.38 -38.22
N CYS A 402 -9.41 6.17 -37.26
CA CYS A 402 -9.73 7.60 -37.18
C CYS A 402 -9.19 8.37 -38.39
N THR A 403 -7.96 8.09 -38.82
CA THR A 403 -7.32 8.77 -39.95
C THR A 403 -8.05 8.48 -41.28
N GLU A 404 -8.57 7.27 -41.45
CA GLU A 404 -9.31 6.88 -42.66
C GLU A 404 -10.74 7.43 -42.72
N ASN A 405 -11.38 7.63 -41.57
CA ASN A 405 -12.82 7.91 -41.49
C ASN A 405 -13.18 9.29 -40.90
N ARG A 406 -12.19 10.06 -40.41
CA ARG A 406 -12.40 11.36 -39.75
C ARG A 406 -11.35 12.37 -40.18
N THR A 407 -11.69 13.66 -40.05
CA THR A 407 -10.84 14.80 -40.44
C THR A 407 -10.13 15.46 -39.26
N GLU A 408 -10.05 14.79 -38.10
CA GLU A 408 -9.46 15.33 -36.87
C GLU A 408 -7.92 15.40 -36.99
N LEU A 409 -7.36 16.60 -36.78
CA LEU A 409 -5.92 16.85 -36.82
C LEU A 409 -5.25 16.47 -35.50
N LEU A 410 -3.99 16.03 -35.58
CA LEU A 410 -3.15 15.80 -34.41
C LEU A 410 -2.58 17.11 -33.87
N SER A 411 -2.31 17.13 -32.56
CA SER A 411 -1.60 18.24 -31.92
C SER A 411 -0.13 18.28 -32.35
N SER A 412 0.44 19.48 -32.45
CA SER A 412 1.80 19.69 -32.98
C SER A 412 2.90 19.03 -32.14
N ASN A 413 2.69 18.84 -30.83
CA ASN A 413 3.65 18.21 -29.92
C ASN A 413 3.42 16.70 -29.72
N ILE A 414 2.48 16.08 -30.45
CA ILE A 414 2.07 14.70 -30.19
C ILE A 414 3.21 13.69 -30.32
N LEU A 415 4.09 13.86 -31.31
CA LEU A 415 5.19 12.91 -31.56
C LEU A 415 6.13 12.80 -30.34
N GLY A 416 6.37 13.91 -29.64
CA GLY A 416 7.20 13.91 -28.43
C GLY A 416 6.56 13.12 -27.30
N LEU A 417 5.26 13.31 -27.09
CA LEU A 417 4.52 12.61 -26.04
C LEU A 417 4.38 11.10 -26.34
N VAL A 418 4.16 10.74 -27.61
CA VAL A 418 4.12 9.33 -28.05
C VAL A 418 5.49 8.65 -27.89
N ALA A 419 6.58 9.38 -28.17
CA ALA A 419 7.94 8.90 -27.94
C ALA A 419 8.24 8.71 -26.44
N GLU A 420 7.82 9.63 -25.56
CA GLU A 420 7.98 9.49 -24.10
C GLU A 420 7.23 8.26 -23.55
N ASN A 421 6.04 7.97 -24.09
CA ASN A 421 5.27 6.77 -23.75
C ASN A 421 5.76 5.49 -24.45
N GLN A 422 6.83 5.57 -25.24
CA GLN A 422 7.49 4.43 -25.88
C GLN A 422 6.60 3.63 -26.85
N HIS A 423 5.64 4.29 -27.52
CA HIS A 423 4.74 3.63 -28.49
C HIS A 423 5.32 3.66 -29.91
N PHE A 424 6.30 2.80 -30.19
CA PHE A 424 7.06 2.81 -31.45
C PHE A 424 6.18 2.70 -32.70
N GLU A 425 5.30 1.69 -32.75
CA GLU A 425 4.42 1.44 -33.91
C GLU A 425 3.51 2.64 -34.22
N THR A 426 2.97 3.25 -33.17
CA THR A 426 2.13 4.45 -33.29
C THR A 426 2.94 5.64 -33.82
N LEU A 427 4.16 5.81 -33.33
CA LEU A 427 5.05 6.88 -33.79
C LEU A 427 5.42 6.72 -35.26
N GLN A 428 5.75 5.48 -35.70
CA GLN A 428 5.99 5.16 -37.11
C GLN A 428 4.78 5.49 -37.98
N TYR A 429 3.58 5.06 -37.55
CA TYR A 429 2.35 5.32 -38.28
C TYR A 429 2.09 6.82 -38.46
N ILE A 430 2.22 7.61 -37.39
CA ILE A 430 2.04 9.07 -37.45
C ILE A 430 3.04 9.69 -38.41
N PHE A 431 4.33 9.36 -38.28
CA PHE A 431 5.38 9.91 -39.14
C PHE A 431 5.16 9.60 -40.63
N GLN A 432 4.65 8.41 -40.96
CA GLN A 432 4.42 8.01 -42.35
C GLN A 432 3.14 8.58 -42.96
N ASN A 433 2.09 8.79 -42.16
CA ASN A 433 0.73 9.04 -42.69
C ASN A 433 0.14 10.41 -42.31
N ARG A 434 0.78 11.18 -41.40
CA ARG A 434 0.22 12.42 -40.85
C ARG A 434 1.14 13.61 -41.12
N SER A 435 1.04 14.15 -42.33
CA SER A 435 1.89 15.25 -42.83
C SER A 435 1.80 16.56 -42.03
N GLU A 436 0.74 16.74 -41.22
CA GLU A 436 0.54 17.93 -40.40
C GLU A 436 1.45 18.00 -39.17
N VAL A 437 2.11 16.90 -38.77
CA VAL A 437 3.08 16.87 -37.68
C VAL A 437 4.46 16.55 -38.21
N THR A 438 5.46 17.34 -37.81
CA THR A 438 6.84 17.18 -38.29
C THR A 438 7.75 16.66 -37.19
N LEU A 439 8.66 15.75 -37.56
CA LEU A 439 9.73 15.31 -36.68
C LEU A 439 10.75 16.44 -36.50
N ASN A 440 11.09 16.76 -35.26
CA ASN A 440 12.16 17.70 -34.91
C ASN A 440 13.25 16.97 -34.09
N ASP A 441 14.34 17.68 -33.83
CA ASP A 441 15.50 17.18 -33.07
C ASP A 441 15.15 16.76 -31.63
N GLU A 442 14.28 17.52 -30.95
CA GLU A 442 13.82 17.17 -29.61
C GLU A 442 13.09 15.81 -29.56
N VAL A 443 12.19 15.56 -30.51
CA VAL A 443 11.48 14.28 -30.64
C VAL A 443 12.45 13.17 -31.04
N MET A 444 13.37 13.45 -31.96
CA MET A 444 14.42 12.51 -32.35
C MET A 444 15.21 12.06 -31.12
N ASP A 445 15.68 13.00 -30.29
CA ASP A 445 16.46 12.70 -29.08
C ASP A 445 15.69 11.90 -28.04
N ARG A 446 14.37 12.10 -27.90
CA ARG A 446 13.50 11.31 -27.01
C ARG A 446 13.40 9.84 -27.41
N LEU A 447 13.71 9.47 -28.66
CA LEU A 447 13.78 8.04 -29.06
C LEU A 447 14.80 7.25 -28.24
N ALA A 448 15.79 7.92 -27.64
CA ALA A 448 16.76 7.29 -26.76
C ALA A 448 16.17 6.74 -25.44
N ILE A 449 14.91 7.07 -25.11
CA ILE A 449 14.17 6.56 -23.94
C ILE A 449 13.76 5.09 -24.11
N PHE A 450 13.61 4.60 -25.35
CA PHE A 450 13.12 3.26 -25.65
C PHE A 450 14.02 2.16 -25.06
N GLU A 451 13.47 0.97 -24.85
CA GLU A 451 14.25 -0.15 -24.30
C GLU A 451 15.34 -0.65 -25.26
N THR A 452 15.04 -0.66 -26.57
CA THR A 452 15.94 -1.09 -27.64
C THR A 452 16.22 0.07 -28.62
N PRO A 453 17.32 0.01 -29.37
CA PRO A 453 17.66 1.05 -30.34
C PRO A 453 16.85 0.94 -31.64
N ASP A 454 15.93 -0.02 -31.78
CA ASP A 454 15.19 -0.30 -33.02
C ASP A 454 14.44 0.95 -33.52
N ALA A 455 13.83 1.70 -32.60
CA ALA A 455 13.17 2.96 -32.94
C ALA A 455 14.17 4.00 -33.47
N MET A 456 15.32 4.12 -32.82
CA MET A 456 16.38 5.07 -33.21
C MET A 456 16.98 4.71 -34.56
N GLU A 457 17.21 3.43 -34.82
CA GLU A 457 17.72 2.90 -36.09
C GLU A 457 16.72 3.17 -37.22
N TRP A 458 15.45 2.86 -37.00
CA TRP A 458 14.42 3.08 -37.99
C TRP A 458 14.27 4.56 -38.35
N PHE A 459 14.16 5.46 -37.37
CA PHE A 459 13.99 6.89 -37.63
C PHE A 459 15.24 7.53 -38.24
N SER A 460 16.44 7.03 -37.93
CA SER A 460 17.68 7.48 -38.60
C SER A 460 17.75 7.06 -40.05
N ALA A 461 17.16 5.91 -40.40
CA ALA A 461 17.11 5.43 -41.78
C ALA A 461 16.00 6.10 -42.61
N ASN A 462 14.94 6.60 -41.96
CA ASN A 462 13.73 7.10 -42.63
C ASN A 462 13.50 8.61 -42.48
N SER A 463 14.39 9.34 -41.80
CA SER A 463 14.30 10.80 -41.65
C SER A 463 15.64 11.48 -41.87
N ASN A 464 15.61 12.77 -42.18
CA ASN A 464 16.82 13.61 -42.30
C ASN A 464 17.19 14.30 -40.98
N VAL A 465 16.42 14.06 -39.89
CA VAL A 465 16.67 14.68 -38.58
C VAL A 465 17.77 13.89 -37.88
N GLN A 466 18.76 14.60 -37.34
CA GLN A 466 19.91 13.98 -36.68
C GLN A 466 19.76 14.04 -35.16
N PHE A 467 20.25 13.01 -34.47
CA PHE A 467 20.40 13.02 -33.01
C PHE A 467 21.37 14.11 -32.56
N THR A 468 21.02 14.80 -31.48
CA THR A 468 21.89 15.75 -30.80
C THR A 468 22.52 15.12 -29.55
N SER A 469 23.43 15.84 -28.91
CA SER A 469 24.04 15.42 -27.64
C SER A 469 23.01 15.26 -26.50
N ASN A 470 21.79 15.80 -26.63
CA ASN A 470 20.72 15.62 -25.64
C ASN A 470 20.14 14.20 -25.65
N ALA A 471 20.26 13.44 -26.74
CA ALA A 471 19.84 12.03 -26.77
C ALA A 471 20.51 11.19 -25.66
N TYR A 472 21.78 11.49 -25.34
CA TYR A 472 22.49 10.84 -24.23
C TYR A 472 21.84 11.12 -22.88
N TYR A 473 21.33 12.34 -22.65
CA TYR A 473 20.61 12.69 -21.42
C TYR A 473 19.38 11.79 -21.26
N PHE A 474 18.56 11.65 -22.31
CA PHE A 474 17.37 10.79 -22.28
C PHE A 474 17.69 9.31 -22.05
N ALA A 475 18.74 8.79 -22.69
CA ALA A 475 19.23 7.43 -22.45
C ALA A 475 19.70 7.24 -20.99
N CYS A 476 20.46 8.19 -20.44
CA CYS A 476 20.93 8.15 -19.04
C CYS A 476 19.77 8.21 -18.04
N GLU A 477 18.85 9.14 -18.23
CA GLU A 477 17.68 9.33 -17.37
C GLU A 477 16.86 8.04 -17.26
N ASN A 478 16.76 7.26 -18.33
CA ASN A 478 15.97 6.03 -18.40
C ASN A 478 16.81 4.73 -18.30
N ASN A 479 18.11 4.83 -17.97
CA ASN A 479 19.03 3.68 -17.84
C ASN A 479 19.14 2.81 -19.11
N ARG A 480 19.14 3.42 -20.29
CA ARG A 480 19.18 2.73 -21.59
C ARG A 480 20.62 2.64 -22.11
N LEU A 481 21.42 1.72 -21.56
CA LEU A 481 22.82 1.53 -21.97
C LEU A 481 22.94 1.19 -23.47
N ALA A 482 22.11 0.31 -24.00
CA ALA A 482 22.16 -0.09 -25.41
C ALA A 482 21.99 1.11 -26.35
N ASN A 483 21.02 1.98 -26.07
CA ASN A 483 20.78 3.20 -26.84
C ASN A 483 21.95 4.18 -26.70
N PHE A 484 22.50 4.31 -25.49
CA PHE A 484 23.69 5.13 -25.24
C PHE A 484 24.88 4.66 -26.09
N GLN A 485 25.15 3.35 -26.10
CA GLN A 485 26.22 2.75 -26.90
C GLN A 485 25.97 2.95 -28.39
N TRP A 486 24.74 2.74 -28.85
CA TRP A 486 24.36 2.91 -30.23
C TRP A 486 24.59 4.35 -30.73
N LEU A 487 24.21 5.37 -29.95
CA LEU A 487 24.46 6.79 -30.29
C LEU A 487 25.95 7.08 -30.48
N TYR A 488 26.80 6.54 -29.60
CA TYR A 488 28.23 6.77 -29.63
C TYR A 488 28.93 5.98 -30.73
N GLU A 489 28.60 4.70 -30.87
CA GLU A 489 29.32 3.76 -31.73
C GLU A 489 28.85 3.82 -33.18
N LYS A 490 27.54 3.91 -33.41
CA LYS A 490 26.95 3.89 -34.76
C LYS A 490 26.78 5.28 -35.32
N MET A 491 26.14 6.18 -34.58
CA MET A 491 25.82 7.53 -35.05
C MET A 491 26.95 8.55 -34.85
N LYS A 492 27.96 8.21 -34.05
CA LYS A 492 29.11 9.09 -33.73
C LYS A 492 28.68 10.45 -33.18
N VAL A 493 27.58 10.49 -32.42
CA VAL A 493 27.08 11.73 -31.81
C VAL A 493 28.08 12.19 -30.74
N SER A 494 28.46 13.47 -30.76
CA SER A 494 29.38 14.02 -29.77
C SER A 494 28.80 13.95 -28.36
N LEU A 495 29.60 13.48 -27.39
CA LEU A 495 29.19 13.38 -25.99
C LEU A 495 28.89 14.75 -25.41
N ARG A 496 27.82 14.82 -24.61
CA ARG A 496 27.48 16.00 -23.80
C ARG A 496 28.52 16.14 -22.66
N LYS A 497 28.99 17.36 -22.40
CA LYS A 497 30.11 17.62 -21.46
C LYS A 497 29.86 17.22 -20.00
N ASP A 498 28.60 17.15 -19.58
CA ASP A 498 28.11 16.86 -18.23
C ASP A 498 27.39 15.50 -18.14
N ILE A 499 27.58 14.62 -19.14
CA ILE A 499 26.90 13.33 -19.18
C ILE A 499 27.34 12.39 -18.05
N ASP A 500 28.59 12.51 -17.63
CA ASP A 500 29.18 11.80 -16.50
C ASP A 500 28.47 12.19 -15.18
N GLN A 501 28.27 13.48 -14.95
CA GLN A 501 27.54 14.04 -13.81
C GLN A 501 26.08 13.59 -13.81
N THR A 502 25.42 13.64 -14.97
CA THR A 502 24.03 13.18 -15.14
C THR A 502 23.90 11.70 -14.76
N ALA A 503 24.74 10.84 -15.34
CA ALA A 503 24.73 9.40 -15.07
C ALA A 503 25.02 9.08 -13.59
N ALA A 504 25.96 9.78 -12.96
CA ALA A 504 26.28 9.60 -11.53
C ALA A 504 25.12 10.04 -10.62
N SER A 505 24.46 11.17 -10.93
CA SER A 505 23.34 11.70 -10.16
C SER A 505 22.13 10.76 -10.12
N ARG A 506 21.94 9.97 -11.19
CA ARG A 506 20.86 8.96 -11.31
C ARG A 506 21.30 7.55 -10.96
N GLY A 507 22.54 7.37 -10.47
CA GLY A 507 23.04 6.08 -10.03
C GLY A 507 23.25 5.07 -11.18
N ARG A 508 23.53 5.51 -12.41
CA ARG A 508 23.63 4.66 -13.61
C ARG A 508 25.02 4.02 -13.75
N LEU A 509 25.29 3.00 -12.94
CA LEU A 509 26.60 2.34 -12.85
C LEU A 509 27.12 1.83 -14.20
N GLU A 510 26.30 1.11 -14.96
CA GLU A 510 26.76 0.49 -16.21
C GLU A 510 27.09 1.54 -17.29
N ILE A 511 26.36 2.66 -17.32
CA ILE A 511 26.69 3.79 -18.20
C ILE A 511 28.01 4.45 -17.77
N ILE A 512 28.23 4.62 -16.46
CA ILE A 512 29.51 5.13 -15.93
C ILE A 512 30.69 4.21 -16.28
N LYS A 513 30.51 2.90 -16.15
CA LYS A 513 31.51 1.91 -16.58
C LYS A 513 31.82 2.06 -18.07
N TYR A 514 30.80 2.18 -18.91
CA TYR A 514 30.98 2.36 -20.34
C TYR A 514 31.70 3.69 -20.67
N LEU A 515 31.31 4.80 -20.06
CA LEU A 515 32.01 6.09 -20.18
C LEU A 515 33.49 5.99 -19.80
N HIS A 516 33.81 5.20 -18.77
CA HIS A 516 35.20 4.90 -18.42
C HIS A 516 35.90 4.08 -19.51
N THR A 517 35.26 3.06 -20.09
CA THR A 517 35.87 2.24 -21.15
C THR A 517 36.24 3.02 -22.41
N ILE A 518 35.47 4.07 -22.74
CA ILE A 518 35.74 4.94 -23.90
C ILE A 518 36.66 6.12 -23.55
N ASN A 519 37.26 6.14 -22.35
CA ASN A 519 38.10 7.22 -21.84
C ASN A 519 37.43 8.60 -21.90
N ALA A 520 36.12 8.67 -21.62
CA ALA A 520 35.42 9.95 -21.51
C ALA A 520 36.01 10.78 -20.34
N PRO A 521 36.06 12.12 -20.44
CA PRO A 521 36.53 12.97 -19.34
C PRO A 521 35.53 12.94 -18.18
N PHE A 522 36.04 12.85 -16.95
CA PHE A 522 35.24 12.94 -15.73
C PHE A 522 35.60 14.19 -14.94
N SER A 523 34.66 14.68 -14.13
CA SER A 523 34.91 15.77 -13.18
C SER A 523 34.82 15.30 -11.73
N GLN A 524 35.37 16.08 -10.79
CA GLN A 524 35.19 15.86 -9.35
C GLN A 524 33.71 15.80 -8.93
N LYS A 525 32.86 16.60 -9.61
CA LYS A 525 31.41 16.61 -9.37
C LYS A 525 30.77 15.24 -9.60
N THR A 526 31.38 14.37 -10.39
CA THR A 526 30.84 13.05 -10.70
C THR A 526 30.88 12.13 -9.48
N MET A 527 31.96 12.18 -8.69
CA MET A 527 32.02 11.50 -7.38
C MET A 527 31.03 12.13 -6.39
N ASP A 528 30.83 13.44 -6.45
CA ASP A 528 29.92 14.15 -5.56
C ASP A 528 28.45 13.75 -5.83
N PHE A 529 28.04 13.75 -7.09
CA PHE A 529 26.71 13.29 -7.50
C PHE A 529 26.51 11.79 -7.29
N ALA A 530 27.56 10.97 -7.41
CA ALA A 530 27.53 9.56 -7.04
C ALA A 530 27.22 9.35 -5.55
N ALA A 531 27.79 10.17 -4.67
CA ALA A 531 27.50 10.14 -3.24
C ALA A 531 26.05 10.56 -2.95
N ILE A 532 25.56 11.61 -3.63
CA ILE A 532 24.18 12.10 -3.50
C ILE A 532 23.16 11.05 -3.97
N SER A 533 23.45 10.30 -5.04
CA SER A 533 22.56 9.27 -5.57
C SER A 533 22.44 8.02 -4.69
N LYS A 534 23.22 7.95 -3.60
CA LYS A 534 23.23 6.87 -2.60
C LYS A 534 23.60 5.49 -3.18
N ASN A 535 24.23 5.46 -4.36
CA ASN A 535 24.68 4.22 -5.00
C ASN A 535 26.13 3.89 -4.57
N LEU A 536 26.28 2.93 -3.64
CA LEU A 536 27.58 2.53 -3.10
C LEU A 536 28.49 1.90 -4.16
N ASP A 537 27.95 1.07 -5.05
CA ASP A 537 28.73 0.37 -6.08
C ASP A 537 29.31 1.35 -7.09
N LEU A 538 28.57 2.43 -7.37
CA LEU A 538 29.02 3.52 -8.24
C LEU A 538 30.13 4.35 -7.59
N VAL A 539 29.99 4.69 -6.31
CA VAL A 539 31.08 5.36 -5.56
C VAL A 539 32.32 4.47 -5.48
N ALA A 540 32.15 3.17 -5.22
CA ALA A 540 33.25 2.22 -5.15
C ALA A 540 33.95 2.08 -6.51
N PHE A 541 33.19 1.97 -7.60
CA PHE A 541 33.74 1.91 -8.94
C PHE A 541 34.57 3.15 -9.28
N LEU A 542 34.03 4.35 -9.02
CA LEU A 542 34.76 5.59 -9.26
C LEU A 542 36.02 5.68 -8.38
N HIS A 543 35.94 5.31 -7.10
CA HIS A 543 37.08 5.35 -6.17
C HIS A 543 38.23 4.45 -6.64
N LEU A 544 37.91 3.26 -7.14
CA LEU A 544 38.92 2.26 -7.53
C LEU A 544 39.51 2.51 -8.92
N ASN A 545 38.77 3.13 -9.84
CA ASN A 545 39.14 3.20 -11.25
C ASN A 545 39.43 4.63 -11.76
N ARG A 546 39.15 5.66 -10.97
CA ARG A 546 39.25 7.08 -11.35
C ARG A 546 40.06 7.86 -10.31
N THR A 547 40.63 8.99 -10.71
CA THR A 547 41.61 9.75 -9.89
C THR A 547 41.17 11.17 -9.54
N GLU A 548 40.07 11.63 -10.13
CA GLU A 548 39.55 12.98 -10.03
C GLU A 548 39.22 13.38 -8.58
N GLY A 549 38.82 12.41 -7.74
CA GLY A 549 38.52 12.60 -6.32
C GLY A 549 37.11 13.15 -6.05
N CYS A 550 36.87 13.61 -4.82
CA CYS A 550 35.61 14.19 -4.36
C CYS A 550 35.83 15.62 -3.82
N SER A 551 34.79 16.45 -3.78
CA SER A 551 34.88 17.74 -3.07
C SER A 551 34.90 17.54 -1.53
N PRO A 552 35.49 18.48 -0.76
CA PRO A 552 35.59 18.34 0.71
C PRO A 552 34.25 18.21 1.44
N SER A 553 33.16 18.73 0.85
CA SER A 553 31.80 18.64 1.40
C SER A 553 31.13 17.28 1.15
N THR A 554 31.62 16.47 0.22
CA THR A 554 30.95 15.25 -0.25
C THR A 554 30.73 14.17 0.81
N PRO A 555 31.64 13.94 1.78
CA PRO A 555 31.39 13.02 2.88
C PRO A 555 30.12 13.34 3.68
N SER A 556 29.72 14.62 3.77
CA SER A 556 28.49 15.02 4.47
C SER A 556 27.20 14.58 3.76
N TYR A 557 27.26 14.32 2.45
CA TYR A 557 26.13 13.83 1.65
C TYR A 557 25.97 12.31 1.74
N SER A 558 26.90 11.61 2.38
CA SER A 558 26.89 10.16 2.46
C SER A 558 25.78 9.66 3.38
N HIS A 559 24.95 8.76 2.86
CA HIS A 559 23.84 8.17 3.59
C HIS A 559 24.20 6.84 4.25
N SER A 560 25.42 6.35 4.00
CA SER A 560 25.92 5.13 4.59
C SER A 560 27.39 5.26 4.94
N PHE A 561 27.73 4.67 6.06
CA PHE A 561 29.08 4.59 6.59
C PHE A 561 30.12 4.00 5.61
N ALA A 562 29.72 3.02 4.79
CA ALA A 562 30.60 2.43 3.78
C ALA A 562 30.94 3.43 2.67
N MET A 563 29.98 4.27 2.30
CA MET A 563 30.17 5.34 1.34
C MET A 563 31.05 6.44 1.92
N THR A 564 30.84 6.83 3.19
CA THR A 564 31.73 7.77 3.90
C THR A 564 33.17 7.27 3.91
N LYS A 565 33.38 5.97 4.21
CA LYS A 565 34.71 5.33 4.21
C LYS A 565 35.41 5.43 2.85
N LEU A 566 34.71 5.13 1.76
CA LEU A 566 35.25 5.25 0.40
C LEU A 566 35.59 6.70 0.05
N LEU A 567 34.71 7.64 0.40
CA LEU A 567 34.90 9.07 0.11
C LEU A 567 36.05 9.69 0.92
N LEU A 568 36.28 9.25 2.16
CA LEU A 568 37.42 9.69 2.98
C LEU A 568 38.76 9.12 2.50
N ASN A 569 38.72 7.98 1.81
CA ASN A 569 39.91 7.33 1.23
C ASN A 569 40.19 7.77 -0.22
N CYS A 570 39.19 8.30 -0.95
CA CYS A 570 39.48 9.19 -2.06
C CYS A 570 40.34 10.34 -1.52
N ASN A 571 41.23 10.95 -2.30
CA ASN A 571 42.13 12.05 -1.91
C ASN A 571 41.41 13.35 -1.45
N CYS A 572 40.41 13.25 -0.58
CA CYS A 572 39.64 14.30 0.04
C CYS A 572 40.39 14.59 1.35
N GLY A 573 41.18 15.68 1.33
CA GLY A 573 42.26 15.95 2.28
C GLY A 573 41.97 15.60 3.75
N ASN A 574 42.96 14.97 4.38
CA ASN A 574 43.18 14.75 5.82
C ASN A 574 41.97 14.97 6.74
N ILE A 575 41.23 13.89 7.02
CA ILE A 575 40.38 13.83 8.21
C ILE A 575 41.03 12.87 9.21
N SER A 576 41.31 13.43 10.38
CA SER A 576 42.20 12.96 11.44
C SER A 576 41.82 11.64 12.10
N GLU A 577 42.86 10.94 12.55
CA GLU A 577 42.89 9.72 13.35
C GLU A 577 42.21 9.88 14.73
N ASP A 578 40.87 9.77 14.79
CA ASP A 578 40.15 9.70 16.08
C ASP A 578 39.89 8.23 16.51
N PRO A 579 40.48 7.75 17.63
CA PRO A 579 40.37 6.37 18.11
C PRO A 579 38.92 5.93 18.44
N ILE A 580 38.05 6.88 18.80
CA ILE A 580 36.63 6.59 19.09
C ILE A 580 35.91 6.15 17.80
N TYR A 581 36.31 6.72 16.67
CA TYR A 581 35.76 6.42 15.34
C TYR A 581 36.17 5.03 14.85
N ILE A 582 37.43 4.61 15.10
CA ILE A 582 37.94 3.27 14.77
C ILE A 582 37.27 2.16 15.60
N HIS A 583 36.93 2.44 16.86
CA HIS A 583 36.21 1.51 17.72
C HIS A 583 34.75 1.30 17.28
N TYR A 584 34.07 2.37 16.83
CA TYR A 584 32.71 2.32 16.29
C TYR A 584 32.66 1.66 14.89
N LEU A 585 33.70 1.87 14.06
CA LEU A 585 33.91 1.25 12.73
C LEU A 585 33.91 -0.28 12.78
N LYS A 586 34.62 -0.89 13.74
CA LYS A 586 34.73 -2.36 13.86
C LYS A 586 33.41 -3.03 14.31
N ARG A 587 32.55 -2.30 15.02
CA ARG A 587 31.31 -2.83 15.62
C ARG A 587 30.12 -2.78 14.66
N LEU A 588 30.07 -1.77 13.77
CA LEU A 588 29.04 -1.63 12.73
C LEU A 588 29.28 -2.50 11.48
N GLU A 589 30.55 -2.80 11.13
CA GLU A 589 30.89 -3.76 10.06
C GLU A 589 30.38 -5.18 10.40
N PHE A 590 30.43 -5.58 11.68
CA PHE A 590 29.86 -6.84 12.17
C PHE A 590 28.34 -6.92 12.01
N ILE A 591 27.62 -5.84 12.38
CA ILE A 591 26.14 -5.75 12.29
C ILE A 591 25.64 -5.72 10.83
N LYS A 592 26.42 -5.14 9.90
CA LYS A 592 25.98 -4.99 8.50
C LYS A 592 26.27 -6.20 7.60
N VAL A 593 27.31 -6.98 7.86
CA VAL A 593 27.63 -8.19 7.07
C VAL A 593 26.65 -9.33 7.36
N HIS A 594 25.99 -9.34 8.52
CA HIS A 594 25.08 -10.41 8.96
C HIS A 594 23.67 -9.89 9.21
N LYS A 595 23.01 -9.35 8.17
CA LYS A 595 21.55 -9.23 8.16
C LYS A 595 20.94 -10.65 8.17
N LEU A 596 20.46 -11.10 9.32
CA LEU A 596 19.48 -12.16 9.46
C LEU A 596 18.34 -11.66 10.33
#